data_AF-A0A8S3JW88-F1
#
_entry.id   AF-A0A8S3JW88-F1
#
_cell.length_a   1.000
_cell.length_b   1.000
_cell.length_c   1.000
_cell.angle_alpha   90.00
_cell.angle_beta   90.00
_cell.angle_gamma   90.00
#
_symmetry.space_group_name_H-M   'P 1'
#
loop_
_entity.id
_entity.type
_entity.pdbx_description
1 polymer ?
#
loop_
_entity_poly.entity_id
_entity_poly.type
_entity_poly.pdbx_seq_one_letter_code
_entity_poly.pdbx_strand_id
1 'polypeptide(L)'
;GVIKQDALVLNASKTNPKLKDLYIRPSLANKKINGTLEAHTNGFRYTSVRGDKIDILYSNVSHAFYQPCDNEMIILLHFHLKHAIVFGKRKQIDVQFYTEVGELTTDLGKHRNMHDKDDVLAEQ
;
A
#
# COMPACT_ATOMS: atom_id res chain seq x y z
N GLY A 1 15.44 6.44 -21.58
CA GLY A 1 15.34 4.97 -21.36
C GLY A 1 14.93 4.69 -19.93
N VAL A 2 14.66 3.44 -19.55
CA VAL A 2 14.57 3.07 -18.12
C VAL A 2 15.99 3.00 -17.59
N ILE A 3 16.27 3.67 -16.48
CA ILE A 3 17.59 3.62 -15.85
C ILE A 3 17.67 2.37 -15.00
N LYS A 4 18.67 1.51 -15.28
CA LYS A 4 18.92 0.29 -14.50
C LYS A 4 19.16 0.69 -13.05
N GLN A 5 18.39 0.09 -12.14
CA GLN A 5 18.54 0.27 -10.71
C GLN A 5 19.51 -0.76 -10.14
N ASP A 6 20.11 -0.45 -8.99
CA ASP A 6 20.84 -1.43 -8.19
C ASP A 6 19.90 -2.49 -7.63
N ALA A 7 20.47 -3.56 -7.09
CA ALA A 7 19.70 -4.59 -6.41
C ALA A 7 19.28 -4.12 -5.00
N LEU A 8 18.07 -4.49 -4.61
CA LEU A 8 17.63 -4.34 -3.22
C LEU A 8 18.43 -5.30 -2.32
N VAL A 9 19.02 -4.75 -1.27
CA VAL A 9 19.74 -5.48 -0.23
C VAL A 9 18.74 -5.84 0.87
N LEU A 10 18.33 -7.10 0.89
CA LEU A 10 17.39 -7.61 1.87
C LEU A 10 18.02 -7.61 3.27
N ASN A 11 17.31 -7.02 4.22
CA ASN A 11 17.63 -7.20 5.63
C ASN A 11 17.01 -8.52 6.11
N ALA A 12 17.84 -9.44 6.62
CA ALA A 12 17.40 -10.75 7.10
C ALA A 12 16.77 -10.72 8.51
N SER A 13 16.74 -9.56 9.18
CA SER A 13 16.16 -9.43 10.51
C SER A 13 14.66 -9.71 10.51
N LYS A 14 14.21 -10.51 11.48
CA LYS A 14 12.78 -10.74 11.75
C LYS A 14 12.06 -9.48 12.24
N THR A 15 12.81 -8.47 12.69
CA THR A 15 12.28 -7.21 13.22
C THR A 15 12.17 -6.11 12.18
N ASN A 16 12.34 -6.42 10.89
CA ASN A 16 12.16 -5.41 9.84
C ASN A 16 10.77 -4.78 9.92
N PRO A 17 10.65 -3.45 9.79
CA PRO A 17 9.37 -2.78 9.68
C PRO A 17 8.58 -3.33 8.48
N LYS A 18 7.31 -3.67 8.71
CA LYS A 18 6.39 -4.14 7.67
C LYS A 18 5.03 -3.49 7.85
N LEU A 19 4.42 -3.09 6.74
CA LEU A 19 3.02 -2.68 6.67
C LEU A 19 2.27 -3.68 5.80
N LYS A 20 1.22 -4.29 6.37
CA LYS A 20 0.40 -5.31 5.72
C LYS A 20 -0.90 -4.69 5.18
N ASP A 21 -1.61 -5.47 4.37
CA ASP A 21 -2.94 -5.13 3.86
C ASP A 21 -2.98 -3.82 3.08
N LEU A 22 -1.89 -3.56 2.35
CA LEU A 22 -1.75 -2.40 1.49
C LEU A 22 -2.15 -2.75 0.06
N TYR A 23 -2.94 -1.89 -0.56
CA TYR A 23 -3.12 -1.84 -2.01
C TYR A 23 -2.06 -0.94 -2.65
N ILE A 24 -1.77 -1.18 -3.92
CA ILE A 24 -0.81 -0.39 -4.70
C ILE A 24 -1.49 0.38 -5.83
N ARG A 25 -1.08 1.64 -6.04
CA ARG A 25 -1.40 2.41 -7.26
C ARG A 25 -0.12 2.88 -7.95
N PRO A 26 -0.06 2.80 -9.30
CA PRO A 26 -1.05 2.19 -10.17
C PRO A 26 -1.14 0.66 -10.00
N SER A 27 -2.31 0.09 -10.29
CA SER A 27 -2.61 -1.33 -10.03
C SER A 27 -1.72 -2.27 -10.85
N LEU A 28 -1.33 -3.39 -10.25
CA LEU A 28 -0.58 -4.47 -10.90
C LEU A 28 -1.44 -5.29 -11.88
N ALA A 29 -2.75 -5.33 -11.66
CA ALA A 29 -3.69 -6.13 -12.43
C ALA A 29 -5.06 -5.44 -12.56
N ASN A 30 -5.97 -6.05 -13.32
CA ASN A 30 -7.34 -5.54 -13.51
C ASN A 30 -8.17 -5.57 -12.21
N LYS A 31 -7.82 -6.44 -11.26
CA LYS A 31 -8.44 -6.50 -9.92
C LYS A 31 -7.50 -5.93 -8.87
N LYS A 32 -8.06 -5.29 -7.83
CA LYS A 32 -7.31 -4.85 -6.64
C LYS A 32 -6.67 -6.08 -5.99
N ILE A 33 -5.37 -5.99 -5.69
CA ILE A 33 -4.59 -7.03 -5.02
C ILE A 33 -3.84 -6.34 -3.89
N ASN A 34 -4.02 -6.82 -2.66
CA ASN A 34 -3.29 -6.34 -1.51
C ASN A 34 -1.91 -7.02 -1.40
N GLY A 35 -1.08 -6.49 -0.51
CA GLY A 35 0.26 -6.99 -0.26
C GLY A 35 0.88 -6.38 0.99
N THR A 36 2.17 -6.65 1.16
CA THR A 36 2.97 -6.17 2.28
C THR A 36 4.13 -5.33 1.78
N LEU A 37 4.32 -4.14 2.36
CA LEU A 37 5.47 -3.29 2.15
C LEU A 37 6.47 -3.52 3.29
N GLU A 38 7.69 -3.93 2.96
CA GLU A 38 8.76 -4.19 3.92
C GLU A 38 9.93 -3.23 3.71
N ALA A 39 10.45 -2.66 4.79
CA ALA A 39 11.66 -1.85 4.76
C ALA A 39 12.90 -2.74 4.90
N HIS A 40 13.90 -2.49 4.05
CA HIS A 40 15.17 -3.20 4.03
C HIS A 40 16.36 -2.22 4.10
N THR A 41 17.58 -2.72 3.86
CA THR A 41 18.81 -1.96 4.09
C THR A 41 18.92 -0.73 3.19
N ASN A 42 18.54 -0.85 1.91
CA ASN A 42 18.69 0.24 0.92
C ASN A 42 17.39 0.57 0.16
N GLY A 43 16.24 0.04 0.60
CA GLY A 43 14.98 0.24 -0.09
C GLY A 43 13.80 -0.46 0.56
N PHE A 44 12.65 -0.31 -0.07
CA PHE A 44 11.43 -1.03 0.24
C PHE A 44 11.20 -2.18 -0.74
N ARG A 45 10.57 -3.26 -0.28
CA ARG A 45 9.97 -4.30 -1.12
C ARG A 45 8.49 -4.38 -0.85
N TYR A 46 7.67 -4.16 -1.88
CA TYR A 46 6.29 -4.58 -1.87
C TYR A 46 6.17 -6.01 -2.41
N THR A 47 5.48 -6.87 -1.68
CA THR A 47 5.14 -8.23 -2.13
C THR A 47 3.63 -8.39 -2.13
N SER A 48 3.03 -8.62 -3.31
CA SER A 48 1.60 -8.91 -3.43
C SER A 48 1.27 -10.27 -2.83
N VAL A 49 0.00 -10.50 -2.47
CA VAL A 49 -0.45 -11.85 -2.03
C VAL A 49 -0.28 -12.93 -3.11
N ARG A 50 -0.04 -12.55 -4.37
CA ARG A 50 0.27 -13.47 -5.47
C ARG A 50 1.77 -13.70 -5.66
N GLY A 51 2.62 -13.02 -4.88
CA GLY A 51 4.07 -13.13 -4.96
C GLY A 51 4.74 -12.16 -5.94
N ASP A 52 4.00 -11.23 -6.54
CA ASP A 52 4.59 -10.16 -7.36
C ASP A 52 5.43 -9.25 -6.47
N LYS A 53 6.66 -8.94 -6.88
CA LYS A 53 7.61 -8.14 -6.10
C LYS A 53 7.92 -6.82 -6.82
N ILE A 54 7.87 -5.73 -6.07
CA ILE A 54 8.30 -4.41 -6.53
C ILE A 54 9.30 -3.86 -5.53
N ASP A 55 10.47 -3.48 -6.05
CA ASP A 55 11.55 -2.89 -5.25
C ASP A 55 11.65 -1.39 -5.52
N ILE A 56 11.74 -0.62 -4.44
CA ILE A 56 11.92 0.84 -4.48
C ILE A 56 13.16 1.18 -3.66
N LEU A 57 14.24 1.57 -4.31
CA LEU A 57 15.48 1.95 -3.62
C LEU A 57 15.34 3.35 -3.00
N TYR A 58 15.87 3.54 -1.79
CA TYR A 58 15.88 4.84 -1.11
C TYR A 58 16.58 5.91 -1.95
N SER A 59 17.68 5.54 -2.63
CA SER A 59 18.42 6.44 -3.51
C SER A 59 17.60 6.99 -4.67
N ASN A 60 16.59 6.24 -5.12
CA ASN A 60 15.71 6.59 -6.23
C ASN A 60 14.43 7.32 -5.78
N VAL A 61 14.17 7.46 -4.48
CA VAL A 61 13.05 8.29 -3.99
C VAL A 61 13.46 9.76 -4.05
N SER A 62 12.65 10.57 -4.74
CA SER A 62 12.78 12.04 -4.76
C SER A 62 11.97 12.65 -3.61
N HIS A 63 10.72 12.20 -3.46
CA HIS A 63 9.82 12.67 -2.41
C HIS A 63 9.02 11.50 -1.85
N ALA A 64 8.78 11.53 -0.54
CA ALA A 64 7.91 10.60 0.17
C ALA A 64 6.85 11.41 0.92
N PHE A 65 5.58 11.14 0.65
CA PHE A 65 4.45 11.79 1.31
C PHE A 65 3.68 10.77 2.11
N TYR A 66 3.25 11.19 3.30
CA TYR A 66 2.31 10.46 4.13
C TYR A 66 1.04 11.30 4.27
N GLN A 67 -0.10 10.69 3.98
CA GLN A 67 -1.40 11.29 4.19
C GLN A 67 -2.14 10.49 5.26
N PRO A 68 -2.45 11.12 6.41
CA PRO A 68 -3.25 10.49 7.46
C PRO A 68 -4.74 10.41 7.05
N CYS A 69 -5.51 9.65 7.83
CA CYS A 69 -6.91 9.35 7.56
C CYS A 69 -7.90 10.40 8.12
N ASP A 70 -7.43 11.57 8.56
CA ASP A 70 -8.22 12.48 9.40
C ASP A 70 -9.51 12.99 8.73
N ASN A 71 -9.46 13.22 7.41
CA ASN A 71 -10.60 13.69 6.60
C ASN A 71 -10.81 12.81 5.36
N GLU A 72 -10.16 11.66 5.29
CA GLU A 72 -10.20 10.78 4.12
C GLU A 72 -10.47 9.33 4.54
N MET A 73 -11.02 8.53 3.62
CA MET A 73 -11.28 7.10 3.84
C MET A 73 -10.04 6.24 3.58
N ILE A 74 -8.86 6.84 3.42
CA ILE A 74 -7.62 6.11 3.15
C ILE A 74 -6.44 6.67 3.93
N ILE A 75 -5.54 5.77 4.33
CA ILE A 75 -4.17 6.12 4.70
C ILE A 75 -3.29 5.90 3.47
N LEU A 76 -2.45 6.87 3.10
CA LEU A 76 -1.64 6.84 1.87
C LEU A 76 -0.16 7.09 2.17
N LEU A 77 0.69 6.26 1.56
CA LEU A 77 2.12 6.47 1.38
C LEU A 77 2.41 6.66 -0.11
N HIS A 78 2.89 7.84 -0.50
CA HIS A 78 3.23 8.14 -1.90
C HIS A 78 4.73 8.34 -2.06
N PHE A 79 5.34 7.63 -3.00
CA PHE A 79 6.72 7.82 -3.41
C PHE A 79 6.78 8.37 -4.83
N HIS A 80 7.35 9.57 -4.96
CA HIS A 80 7.75 10.13 -6.24
C HIS A 80 9.22 9.78 -6.50
N LEU A 81 9.50 9.14 -7.63
CA LEU A 81 10.83 8.60 -7.95
C LEU A 81 11.61 9.54 -8.86
N LYS A 82 12.93 9.60 -8.66
CA LYS A 82 13.85 10.32 -9.57
C LYS A 82 13.85 9.69 -10.96
N HIS A 83 13.78 8.37 -11.00
CA HIS A 83 13.74 7.59 -12.23
C HIS A 83 12.61 6.57 -12.19
N ALA A 84 11.81 6.51 -13.25
CA ALA A 84 10.71 5.59 -13.34
C ALA A 84 11.19 4.12 -13.30
N ILE A 85 10.53 3.31 -12.49
CA ILE A 85 10.72 1.86 -12.42
C ILE A 85 9.69 1.16 -13.30
N VAL A 86 9.96 -0.09 -13.68
CA VAL A 86 9.02 -0.90 -14.45
C VAL A 86 8.40 -1.94 -13.53
N PHE A 87 7.08 -1.96 -13.47
CA PHE A 87 6.34 -3.11 -12.96
C PHE A 87 5.09 -3.33 -13.82
N GLY A 88 4.73 -4.61 -14.01
CA GLY A 88 3.77 -4.99 -15.04
C GLY A 88 4.28 -4.62 -16.45
N LYS A 89 3.50 -3.84 -17.19
CA LYS A 89 3.82 -3.43 -18.58
C LYS A 89 4.11 -1.94 -18.73
N ARG A 90 4.17 -1.18 -17.63
CA ARG A 90 4.24 0.29 -17.66
C ARG A 90 5.39 0.79 -16.80
N LYS A 91 5.94 1.95 -17.19
CA LYS A 91 6.92 2.69 -16.40
C LYS A 91 6.16 3.56 -15.42
N GLN A 92 6.59 3.57 -14.17
CA GLN A 92 5.95 4.30 -13.10
C GLN A 92 6.98 5.17 -12.39
N ILE A 93 6.71 6.47 -12.39
CA ILE A 93 7.49 7.46 -11.64
C ILE A 93 6.84 7.74 -10.27
N ASP A 94 5.54 7.53 -10.17
CA ASP A 94 4.78 7.64 -8.94
C ASP A 94 4.28 6.27 -8.50
N VAL A 95 4.51 5.94 -7.22
CA VAL A 95 4.05 4.68 -6.62
C VAL A 95 3.41 4.99 -5.28
N GLN A 96 2.18 4.51 -5.11
CA GLN A 96 1.36 4.73 -3.93
C GLN A 96 1.01 3.43 -3.27
N PHE A 97 1.07 3.41 -1.94
CA PHE A 97 0.56 2.34 -1.10
C PHE A 97 -0.51 2.90 -0.20
N TYR A 98 -1.66 2.26 -0.15
CA TYR A 98 -2.77 2.77 0.64
C TYR A 98 -3.58 1.64 1.27
N THR A 99 -4.22 1.94 2.39
CA THR A 99 -5.27 1.09 2.97
C THR A 99 -6.56 1.90 3.07
N GLU A 100 -7.70 1.23 2.95
CA GLU A 100 -9.02 1.83 3.06
C GLU A 100 -9.48 1.71 4.52
N VAL A 101 -9.92 2.82 5.11
CA VAL A 101 -10.40 2.91 6.49
C VAL A 101 -11.88 3.25 6.42
N GLY A 102 -12.71 2.41 7.05
CA GLY A 102 -14.16 2.53 7.08
C GLY A 102 -14.84 1.16 6.93
N GLU A 103 -15.94 0.94 7.65
CA GLU A 103 -16.74 -0.26 7.49
C GLU A 103 -17.49 -0.23 6.14
N LEU A 104 -17.42 -1.32 5.39
CA LEU A 104 -18.33 -1.60 4.27
C LEU A 104 -19.73 -1.96 4.82
N THR A 105 -20.43 -1.04 5.49
CA THR A 105 -21.83 -1.26 5.88
C THR A 105 -22.75 -0.98 4.69
N THR A 106 -22.78 -1.91 3.75
CA THR A 106 -23.92 -2.01 2.82
C THR A 106 -24.62 -3.35 3.02
N ASP A 107 -25.27 -3.50 4.16
CA ASP A 107 -26.36 -4.46 4.30
C ASP A 107 -27.64 -3.81 3.73
N LEU A 108 -27.72 -3.75 2.39
CA LEU A 108 -28.85 -3.20 1.64
C LEU A 108 -30.10 -4.11 1.70
N GLY A 109 -30.28 -4.86 2.78
CA GLY A 109 -31.50 -5.61 2.98
C GLY A 109 -31.46 -6.50 4.21
N LYS A 110 -31.89 -5.96 5.36
CA LYS A 110 -32.95 -6.57 6.20
C LYS A 110 -33.29 -5.69 7.39
N HIS A 111 -34.58 -5.36 7.46
CA HIS A 111 -35.35 -5.05 8.66
C HIS A 111 -34.72 -4.11 9.71
N ARG A 112 -35.12 -2.84 9.60
CA ARG A 112 -35.29 -1.93 10.74
C ARG A 112 -36.04 -2.69 11.85
N ASN A 113 -35.37 -2.89 12.99
CA ASN A 113 -35.89 -3.03 14.35
C ASN A 113 -34.99 -3.98 15.15
N MET A 114 -33.87 -3.48 15.70
CA MET A 114 -33.33 -3.86 17.01
C MET A 114 -31.86 -3.40 17.17
N HIS A 115 -31.59 -2.80 18.34
CA HIS A 115 -30.27 -2.59 18.98
C HIS A 115 -29.46 -1.32 18.65
N ASP A 116 -29.91 -0.16 19.17
CA ASP A 116 -29.07 1.02 19.45
C ASP A 116 -27.88 0.73 20.43
N LYS A 117 -27.78 -0.49 20.96
CA LYS A 117 -26.75 -0.89 21.94
C LYS A 117 -25.48 -1.42 21.30
N ASP A 118 -25.55 -1.93 20.07
CA ASP A 118 -24.39 -2.52 19.39
C ASP A 118 -23.55 -1.45 18.67
N ASP A 119 -24.17 -0.33 18.26
CA ASP A 119 -23.49 0.77 17.57
C ASP A 119 -22.37 1.41 18.42
N VAL A 120 -22.57 1.55 19.74
CA VAL A 120 -21.59 2.17 20.65
C VAL A 120 -20.33 1.32 20.86
N LEU A 121 -20.42 0.01 20.63
CA LEU A 121 -19.28 -0.91 20.74
C LEU A 121 -18.47 -0.99 19.44
N ALA A 122 -19.08 -0.69 18.30
CA ALA A 122 -18.42 -0.69 16.99
C ALA A 122 -17.53 0.55 16.77
N GLU A 123 -17.73 1.62 17.54
CA GLU A 123 -17.03 2.89 17.41
C GLU A 123 -15.73 3.01 18.26
N GLN A 124 -15.29 1.95 18.94
CA GLN A 124 -14.19 1.99 19.91
C GLN A 124 -12.91 1.25 19.50
#